data_AF-A0A7S1DB46-F1
#
_entry.id   AF-A0A7S1DB46-F1
#
_cell.length_a   1.000
_cell.length_b   1.000
_cell.length_c   1.000
_cell.angle_alpha   90.00
_cell.angle_beta   90.00
_cell.angle_gamma   90.00
#
_symmetry.space_group_name_H-M   'P 1'
#
loop_
_entity.id
_entity.type
_entity.pdbx_description
1 polymer ?
#
loop_
_entity_poly.entity_id
_entity_poly.type
_entity_poly.pdbx_seq_one_letter_code
_entity_poly.pdbx_strand_id
1 'polypeptide(L)'
;VGDQCVKANGSGVLYNELTCLFPFLKGLYAPFELAFDPVPTRDAMAANPWIPIVSCLLYFVMIWGGRKYFEKRAPWNWRNLMVFWNFGLFVFSTVGFLRTFPHLFYNITHYSLEENLCSDPESFYGSGTTGLWVQLFILSKIVEL
;
A
#
# COMPACT_ATOMS: atom_id res chain seq x y z
N VAL A 1 23.90 17.35 6.16
CA VAL A 1 22.97 16.59 7.04
C VAL A 1 22.41 15.48 6.17
N GLY A 2 22.88 14.22 6.25
CA GLY A 2 22.35 13.22 5.31
C GLY A 2 22.90 11.79 5.25
N ASP A 3 23.98 11.40 5.94
CA ASP A 3 24.64 10.11 5.65
C ASP A 3 24.36 8.94 6.63
N GLN A 4 23.59 9.11 7.71
CA GLN A 4 23.51 8.09 8.77
C GLN A 4 22.32 7.13 8.73
N CYS A 5 21.37 7.31 7.80
CA CYS A 5 20.11 6.53 7.79
C CYS A 5 19.75 5.89 6.44
N VAL A 6 20.75 5.72 5.57
CA VAL A 6 20.59 5.12 4.24
C VAL A 6 20.74 3.60 4.34
N LYS A 7 19.79 2.85 3.79
CA LYS A 7 19.86 1.40 3.63
C LYS A 7 19.71 1.03 2.16
N ALA A 8 20.20 -0.15 1.79
CA ALA A 8 19.98 -0.73 0.47
C ALA A 8 18.86 -1.77 0.54
N ASN A 9 17.97 -1.78 -0.45
CA ASN A 9 16.94 -2.81 -0.61
C ASN A 9 17.48 -4.04 -1.38
N GLY A 10 16.63 -5.02 -1.70
CA GLY A 10 17.03 -6.24 -2.44
C GLY A 10 17.58 -5.98 -3.86
N SER A 11 17.24 -4.85 -4.48
CA SER A 11 17.76 -4.40 -5.79
C SER A 11 19.09 -3.64 -5.67
N GLY A 12 19.56 -3.36 -4.45
CA GLY A 12 20.72 -2.50 -4.20
C GLY A 12 20.44 -1.00 -4.28
N VAL A 13 19.17 -0.58 -4.38
CA VAL A 13 18.77 0.83 -4.40
C VAL A 13 18.81 1.39 -2.98
N LEU A 14 19.44 2.56 -2.84
CA LEU A 14 19.58 3.26 -1.58
C LEU A 14 18.30 4.02 -1.24
N TYR A 15 17.84 3.87 0.00
CA TYR A 15 16.65 4.56 0.51
C TYR A 15 16.86 5.01 1.96
N ASN A 16 16.11 6.03 2.36
CA ASN A 16 16.14 6.53 3.73
C ASN A 16 15.14 5.76 4.61
N GLU A 17 15.63 5.10 5.66
CA GLU A 17 14.74 4.36 6.55
C GLU A 17 14.02 5.29 7.53
N LEU A 18 12.68 5.28 7.48
CA LEU A 18 11.84 6.13 8.34
C LEU A 18 12.12 5.95 9.84
N THR A 19 12.36 4.71 10.29
CA THR A 19 12.61 4.40 11.70
C THR A 19 13.99 4.86 12.19
N CYS A 20 14.91 5.17 11.27
CA CYS A 20 16.18 5.81 11.58
C CYS A 20 16.04 7.34 11.63
N LEU A 21 15.25 7.92 10.71
CA LEU A 21 14.94 9.36 10.70
C LEU A 21 14.15 9.78 11.96
N PHE A 22 13.22 8.95 12.40
CA PHE A 22 12.37 9.20 13.56
C PHE A 22 12.50 8.07 14.59
N PRO A 23 13.50 8.11 15.49
CA PRO A 23 13.74 7.03 16.44
C PRO A 23 12.58 6.81 17.42
N PHE A 24 11.76 7.84 17.69
CA PHE A 24 10.56 7.72 18.53
C PHE A 24 9.47 6.84 17.89
N LEU A 25 9.45 6.76 16.56
CA LEU A 25 8.48 5.93 15.84
C LEU A 25 8.83 4.45 15.94
N LYS A 26 10.11 4.09 16.11
CA LYS A 26 10.59 2.69 16.09
C LYS A 26 9.80 1.75 17.00
N GLY A 27 9.35 2.22 18.18
CA GLY A 27 8.57 1.41 19.12
C GLY A 27 7.17 1.04 18.65
N LEU A 28 6.63 1.71 17.64
CA LEU A 28 5.32 1.45 17.07
C LEU A 28 5.36 0.42 15.93
N TYR A 29 6.54 0.09 15.40
CA TYR A 29 6.71 -0.81 14.26
C TYR A 29 7.09 -2.21 14.72
N ALA A 30 6.49 -3.20 14.08
CA ALA A 30 6.80 -4.60 14.31
C ALA A 30 8.08 -5.01 13.57
N PRO A 31 8.82 -6.02 14.07
CA PRO A 31 10.10 -6.42 13.49
C PRO A 31 9.98 -6.93 12.05
N PHE A 32 8.83 -7.51 11.68
CA PHE A 32 8.59 -7.95 10.30
C PHE A 32 8.45 -6.78 9.32
N GLU A 33 7.93 -5.64 9.79
CA GLU A 33 7.77 -4.44 8.95
C GLU A 33 9.13 -3.81 8.61
N LEU A 34 10.08 -3.91 9.55
CA LEU A 34 11.43 -3.37 9.42
C LEU A 34 12.34 -4.22 8.52
N ALA A 35 12.03 -5.50 8.37
CA ALA A 35 12.78 -6.46 7.57
C ALA A 35 12.16 -6.69 6.19
N PHE A 36 11.10 -5.95 5.85
CA PHE A 36 10.39 -6.14 4.60
C PHE A 36 11.18 -5.62 3.40
N ASP A 37 11.27 -6.45 2.37
CA ASP A 37 11.84 -6.09 1.07
C ASP A 37 10.70 -6.00 0.03
N PRO A 38 10.45 -4.83 -0.57
CA PRO A 38 9.39 -4.65 -1.56
C PRO A 38 9.68 -5.32 -2.91
N VAL A 39 10.96 -5.59 -3.20
CA VAL A 39 11.46 -5.98 -4.52
C VAL A 39 10.81 -7.26 -5.04
N PRO A 40 10.74 -8.36 -4.28
CA PRO A 40 10.17 -9.61 -4.77
C PRO A 40 8.69 -9.48 -5.15
N THR A 41 7.92 -8.73 -4.35
CA THR A 41 6.49 -8.59 -4.63
C THR A 41 6.25 -7.63 -5.79
N ARG A 42 7.02 -6.55 -5.88
CA ARG A 42 6.99 -5.64 -7.03
C ARG A 42 7.27 -6.40 -8.32
N ASP A 43 8.33 -7.21 -8.35
CA ASP A 43 8.72 -7.96 -9.54
C ASP A 43 7.68 -9.00 -9.91
N ALA A 44 7.06 -9.66 -8.91
CA ALA A 44 5.93 -10.56 -9.13
C ALA A 44 4.72 -9.83 -9.72
N MET A 45 4.39 -8.63 -9.24
CA MET A 45 3.30 -7.81 -9.79
C MET A 45 3.60 -7.33 -11.21
N ALA A 46 4.84 -6.90 -11.48
CA ALA A 46 5.29 -6.47 -12.80
C ALA A 46 5.29 -7.62 -13.82
N ALA A 47 5.66 -8.83 -13.40
CA ALA A 47 5.62 -10.02 -14.25
C ALA A 47 4.19 -10.51 -14.56
N ASN A 48 3.21 -10.13 -13.74
CA ASN A 48 1.83 -10.61 -13.87
C ASN A 48 0.81 -9.46 -14.04
N PRO A 49 0.91 -8.63 -15.10
CA PRO A 49 -0.01 -7.52 -15.34
C PRO A 49 -1.44 -7.99 -15.67
N TRP A 50 -1.62 -9.27 -15.96
CA TRP A 50 -2.91 -9.87 -16.26
C TRP A 50 -3.81 -10.03 -15.03
N ILE A 51 -3.25 -10.10 -13.82
CA ILE A 51 -4.01 -10.26 -12.56
C ILE A 51 -5.05 -9.15 -12.38
N PRO A 52 -4.69 -7.84 -12.38
CA PRO A 52 -5.68 -6.78 -12.21
C PRO A 52 -6.72 -6.76 -13.33
N ILE A 53 -6.33 -7.08 -14.57
CA ILE A 53 -7.26 -7.14 -15.71
C ILE A 53 -8.31 -8.21 -15.49
N VAL A 54 -7.89 -9.42 -15.09
CA VAL A 54 -8.81 -10.54 -14.82
C VAL A 54 -9.71 -10.23 -13.63
N SER A 55 -9.19 -9.62 -12.56
CA SER A 55 -10.00 -9.20 -11.41
C SER A 55 -11.11 -8.22 -11.80
N CYS A 56 -10.80 -7.20 -12.62
CA CYS A 56 -11.79 -6.25 -13.13
C CYS A 56 -12.84 -6.94 -14.02
N LEU A 57 -12.42 -7.84 -14.92
CA LEU A 57 -13.35 -8.58 -15.78
C LEU A 57 -14.27 -9.49 -14.96
N LEU A 58 -13.73 -10.19 -13.96
CA LEU A 58 -14.50 -11.03 -13.06
C LEU A 58 -15.53 -10.20 -12.30
N TYR A 59 -15.15 -9.03 -11.80
CA TYR A 59 -16.06 -8.08 -11.14
C TYR A 59 -17.23 -7.67 -12.04
N PHE A 60 -16.97 -7.30 -13.30
CA PHE A 60 -18.05 -6.97 -14.25
C PHE A 60 -19.00 -8.15 -14.50
N VAL A 61 -18.45 -9.36 -14.66
CA VAL A 61 -19.26 -10.59 -14.84
C VAL A 61 -20.11 -10.87 -13.60
N MET A 62 -19.54 -10.70 -12.40
CA MET A 62 -20.26 -10.88 -11.14
C MET A 62 -21.40 -9.87 -10.97
N ILE A 63 -21.19 -8.60 -11.32
CA ILE A 63 -22.26 -7.59 -11.29
C ILE A 63 -23.37 -7.95 -12.27
N TRP A 64 -23.02 -8.26 -13.52
CA TRP A 64 -24.01 -8.57 -14.53
C TRP A 64 -24.83 -9.82 -14.17
N GLY A 65 -24.14 -10.89 -13.74
CA GLY A 65 -24.77 -12.13 -13.28
C GLY A 65 -25.60 -11.93 -12.01
N GLY A 66 -25.06 -11.19 -11.03
CA GLY A 66 -25.74 -10.86 -9.79
C GLY A 66 -27.04 -10.08 -10.02
N ARG A 67 -27.03 -9.07 -10.89
CA ARG A 67 -28.23 -8.31 -11.27
C ARG A 67 -29.32 -9.23 -11.81
N LYS A 68 -29.00 -10.08 -12.79
CA LYS A 68 -29.95 -11.04 -13.38
C LYS A 68 -30.46 -12.07 -12.36
N TYR A 69 -29.63 -12.47 -11.41
CA TYR A 69 -30.01 -13.41 -10.35
C TYR A 69 -30.99 -12.78 -9.34
N PHE A 70 -30.78 -11.52 -8.97
CA PHE A 70 -31.63 -10.78 -8.02
C PHE A 70 -32.88 -10.16 -8.64
N GLU A 71 -33.04 -10.15 -9.96
CA GLU A 71 -34.29 -9.69 -10.62
C GLU A 71 -35.54 -10.41 -10.10
N LYS A 72 -35.42 -11.68 -9.73
CA LYS A 72 -36.55 -12.53 -9.30
C LYS A 72 -36.55 -12.82 -7.79
N ARG A 73 -35.66 -12.19 -7.01
CA ARG A 73 -35.43 -12.53 -5.59
C ARG A 73 -35.37 -11.27 -4.73
N ALA A 74 -35.77 -11.38 -3.47
CA ALA A 74 -35.62 -10.28 -2.52
C ALA A 74 -34.13 -10.01 -2.21
N PRO A 75 -33.75 -8.74 -1.99
CA PRO A 75 -32.38 -8.38 -1.64
C PRO A 75 -32.01 -8.98 -0.28
N TRP A 76 -30.76 -9.42 -0.15
CA TRP A 76 -30.26 -9.90 1.13
C TRP A 76 -29.93 -8.75 2.07
N ASN A 77 -30.14 -8.94 3.38
CA ASN A 77 -29.75 -7.97 4.38
C ASN A 77 -28.29 -8.19 4.81
N TRP A 78 -27.36 -7.52 4.13
CA TRP A 78 -25.91 -7.59 4.40
C TRP A 78 -25.43 -6.40 5.23
N ARG A 79 -26.35 -5.65 5.87
CA ARG A 79 -26.04 -4.38 6.53
C ARG A 79 -24.93 -4.51 7.57
N ASN A 80 -24.98 -5.54 8.42
CA ASN A 80 -23.95 -5.75 9.43
C ASN A 80 -22.59 -6.07 8.80
N LEU A 81 -22.57 -6.94 7.79
CA LEU A 81 -21.32 -7.27 7.09
C LEU A 81 -20.73 -6.04 6.40
N MET A 82 -21.56 -5.23 5.73
CA MET A 82 -21.13 -3.98 5.09
C MET A 82 -20.59 -2.97 6.10
N VAL A 83 -21.16 -2.91 7.31
CA VAL A 83 -20.63 -2.06 8.39
C VAL A 83 -19.26 -2.54 8.83
N PHE A 84 -19.09 -3.84 9.09
CA PHE A 84 -17.78 -4.41 9.48
C PHE A 84 -16.74 -4.24 8.37
N TRP A 85 -17.13 -4.42 7.11
CA TRP A 85 -16.26 -4.23 5.96
C TRP A 85 -15.77 -2.78 5.85
N ASN A 86 -16.69 -1.82 5.86
CA ASN A 86 -16.35 -0.39 5.79
C ASN A 86 -15.52 0.06 6.99
N PHE A 87 -15.80 -0.46 8.19
CA PHE A 87 -15.00 -0.19 9.37
C PHE A 87 -13.58 -0.77 9.24
N GLY A 88 -13.45 -1.99 8.73
CA GLY A 88 -12.14 -2.60 8.45
C GLY A 88 -11.33 -1.78 7.45
N LEU A 89 -11.95 -1.34 6.35
CA LEU A 89 -11.32 -0.45 5.36
C LEU A 89 -10.91 0.90 5.96
N PHE A 90 -11.73 1.47 6.83
CA PHE A 90 -11.41 2.71 7.55
C PHE A 90 -10.19 2.55 8.45
N VAL A 91 -10.14 1.48 9.26
CA VAL A 91 -9.02 1.21 10.15
C VAL A 91 -7.75 0.96 9.33
N PHE A 92 -7.82 0.12 8.29
CA PHE A 92 -6.70 -0.15 7.41
C PHE A 92 -6.14 1.12 6.76
N SER A 93 -7.02 1.96 6.21
CA SER A 93 -6.62 3.23 5.58
C SER A 93 -6.02 4.20 6.57
N THR A 94 -6.56 4.26 7.79
CA THR A 94 -6.03 5.11 8.87
C THR A 94 -4.63 4.66 9.29
N VAL A 95 -4.41 3.36 9.47
CA VAL A 95 -3.08 2.83 9.81
C VAL A 95 -2.10 3.08 8.66
N GLY A 96 -2.48 2.79 7.42
CA GLY A 96 -1.65 3.09 6.24
C GLY A 96 -1.26 4.56 6.15
N PHE A 97 -2.20 5.47 6.42
CA PHE A 97 -1.92 6.91 6.49
C PHE A 97 -0.92 7.25 7.60
N LEU A 98 -1.13 6.77 8.84
CA LEU A 98 -0.21 7.05 9.95
C LEU A 98 1.21 6.52 9.73
N ARG A 99 1.36 5.46 8.94
CA ARG A 99 2.66 4.84 8.62
C ARG A 99 3.38 5.48 7.43
N THR A 100 2.64 6.07 6.50
CA THR A 100 3.20 6.75 5.30
C THR A 100 3.33 8.26 5.46
N PHE A 101 2.48 8.88 6.29
CA PHE A 101 2.43 10.34 6.48
C PHE A 101 3.75 10.96 7.01
N PRO A 102 4.43 10.41 8.03
CA PRO A 102 5.68 11.00 8.52
C PRO A 102 6.77 11.02 7.44
N HIS A 103 6.79 9.98 6.59
CA HIS A 103 7.69 9.88 5.45
C HIS A 103 7.37 10.94 4.40
N LEU A 104 6.09 11.08 4.06
CA LEU A 104 5.64 12.10 3.12
C LEU A 104 5.95 13.53 3.61
N PHE A 105 5.71 13.80 4.89
CA PHE A 105 6.01 15.08 5.50
C PHE A 105 7.50 15.40 5.49
N TYR A 106 8.35 14.42 5.81
CA TYR A 106 9.80 14.56 5.69
C TYR A 106 10.21 14.90 4.25
N ASN A 107 9.68 14.17 3.28
CA ASN A 107 10.02 14.35 1.87
C ASN A 107 9.65 15.74 1.32
N ILE A 108 8.44 16.22 1.64
CA ILE A 108 7.96 17.54 1.19
C ILE A 108 8.76 18.68 1.84
N THR A 109 9.26 18.50 3.06
CA THR A 109 9.99 19.55 3.79
C THR A 109 11.48 19.60 3.46
N HIS A 110 12.08 18.47 3.05
CA HIS A 110 13.53 18.35 2.84
C HIS A 110 13.96 18.33 1.37
N TYR A 111 13.09 17.87 0.46
CA TYR A 111 13.39 17.82 -0.96
C TYR A 111 12.58 18.84 -1.75
N SER A 112 13.12 19.29 -2.87
CA SER A 112 12.38 20.13 -3.81
C SER A 112 11.22 19.37 -4.45
N LEU A 113 10.26 20.09 -5.04
CA LEU A 113 9.14 19.45 -5.74
C LEU A 113 9.61 18.62 -6.94
N GLU A 114 10.65 19.07 -7.65
CA GLU A 114 11.24 18.34 -8.77
C GLU A 114 11.84 17.02 -8.30
N GLU A 115 12.63 17.04 -7.23
CA GLU A 115 13.20 15.82 -6.65
C GLU A 115 12.11 14.86 -6.16
N ASN A 116 11.04 15.36 -5.53
CA ASN A 116 9.94 14.52 -5.06
C ASN A 116 9.15 13.84 -6.19
N LEU A 117 9.08 14.44 -7.38
CA LEU A 117 8.28 13.95 -8.51
C LEU A 117 9.10 13.18 -9.54
N CYS A 118 10.37 13.53 -9.72
CA CYS A 118 11.23 12.98 -10.77
C CYS A 118 12.26 11.97 -10.25
N SER A 119 12.46 11.87 -8.94
CA SER A 119 13.34 10.86 -8.37
C SER A 119 12.73 9.47 -8.42
N ASP A 120 13.60 8.47 -8.37
CA ASP A 120 13.19 7.09 -8.43
C ASP A 120 12.28 6.73 -7.22
N PRO A 121 11.06 6.21 -7.48
CA PRO A 121 10.09 5.95 -6.41
C PRO A 121 10.54 4.85 -5.45
N GLU A 122 11.40 3.92 -5.88
CA GLU A 122 11.97 2.86 -5.06
C GLU A 122 12.91 3.45 -3.99
N SER A 123 13.67 4.49 -4.33
CA SER A 123 14.57 5.18 -3.40
C SER A 123 13.86 6.09 -2.40
N PHE A 124 12.68 6.62 -2.75
CA PHE A 124 11.92 7.53 -1.91
C PHE A 124 10.89 6.80 -1.05
N TYR A 125 9.80 6.31 -1.62
CA TYR A 125 8.64 5.81 -0.84
C TYR A 125 8.35 4.31 -1.04
N GLY A 126 9.02 3.69 -2.00
CA GLY A 126 8.82 2.30 -2.38
C GLY A 126 9.57 1.29 -1.50
N SER A 127 10.50 1.76 -0.64
CA SER A 127 11.38 0.88 0.14
C SER A 127 11.18 0.95 1.65
N GLY A 128 11.68 -0.09 2.32
CA GLY A 128 11.62 -0.27 3.76
C GLY A 128 10.19 -0.30 4.31
N THR A 129 10.05 0.24 5.50
CA THR A 129 8.80 0.13 6.26
C THR A 129 7.63 0.87 5.61
N THR A 130 7.89 2.00 4.97
CA THR A 130 6.87 2.77 4.22
C THR A 130 6.45 2.04 2.95
N GLY A 131 7.40 1.41 2.25
CA GLY A 131 7.14 0.59 1.06
C GLY A 131 6.17 -0.57 1.32
N LEU A 132 6.28 -1.25 2.47
CA LEU A 132 5.33 -2.30 2.88
C LEU A 132 3.88 -1.79 2.88
N TRP A 133 3.62 -0.65 3.54
CA TRP A 133 2.26 -0.12 3.67
C TRP A 133 1.72 0.40 2.35
N VAL A 134 2.57 1.00 1.52
CA VAL A 134 2.22 1.40 0.15
C VAL A 134 1.82 0.16 -0.66
N GLN A 135 2.58 -0.91 -0.56
CA GLN A 135 2.31 -2.14 -1.31
C GLN A 135 1.02 -2.83 -0.85
N LEU A 136 0.79 -2.91 0.46
CA LEU A 136 -0.46 -3.43 1.01
C LEU A 136 -1.67 -2.60 0.56
N PHE A 137 -1.51 -1.28 0.48
CA PHE A 137 -2.57 -0.39 -0.02
C PHE A 137 -2.87 -0.61 -1.51
N ILE A 138 -1.86 -0.91 -2.32
CA ILE A 138 -2.07 -1.27 -3.73
C ILE A 138 -2.83 -2.59 -3.84
N LEU A 139 -2.41 -3.61 -3.07
CA LEU A 139 -3.05 -4.92 -3.09
C LEU A 139 -4.48 -4.89 -2.54
N SER A 140 -4.78 -4.01 -1.59
CA SER A 140 -6.13 -3.89 -1.02
C SER A 140 -7.16 -3.47 -2.06
N LYS A 141 -6.77 -2.83 -3.17
CA LYS A 141 -7.70 -2.46 -4.25
C LYS A 141 -8.33 -3.68 -4.91
N ILE A 142 -7.59 -4.77 -5.07
CA ILE A 142 -8.13 -6.02 -5.63
C ILE A 142 -9.20 -6.61 -4.70
N VAL A 143 -9.01 -6.45 -3.39
CA VAL A 143 -9.94 -6.93 -2.35
C VAL A 143 -11.17 -6.01 -2.21
N GLU A 144 -11.04 -4.73 -2.55
CA GLU A 144 -12.10 -3.73 -2.50
C GLU A 144 -13.11 -3.84 -3.65
N LEU A 145 -12.71 -4.41 -4.81
CA LEU A 145 -13.60 -4.71 -5.94
C LEU A 145 -14.70 -5.71 -5.54
#